data_AF-A0A250DLA1-F1
#
_entry.id   AF-A0A250DLA1-F1
#
_cell.length_a   1.000
_cell.length_b   1.000
_cell.length_c   1.000
_cell.angle_alpha   90.00
_cell.angle_beta   90.00
_cell.angle_gamma   90.00
#
_symmetry.space_group_name_H-M   'P 1'
#
loop_
_entity.id
_entity.type
_entity.pdbx_description
1 polymer ?
#
loop_
_entity_poly.entity_id
_entity_poly.type
_entity_poly.pdbx_seq_one_letter_code
_entity_poly.pdbx_strand_id
1 'polypeptide(L)'
;MPQVLVPVISAIGTAVGGTVGASMIMYAGAYATGITLLGGLALSSAQQRKAEGKQRAQYDSSVTDRMVNAQNALAPRELVLGRTRKGGAAFFQTSIAPHNSVFISVLALAGHEIDGVEQIYFNETPISLDVDGNVTTAPWGRTTTESASETTVYPVTNLAHTPVANTLTVTARRQVNNSEGGEYEMKSVDFSLSGNVLTINSIDPAYTYYVNYQWVQFISSARVFIHLGSPDQPADARMQLLLPGTWTANHRARGVAYIECEFVYNETAFPTGLPNVTAQIRGARCYDARSGATVFTENPALHMRHVLMHPQFGKRKSLTLAEELRIIAAANNCELMISYTGADWVQMYRSALVTLFGAPARDVLDDLSQAMGASGLLRPASSTVAPGCTRRR
;
A
#
# COMPACT_ATOMS: atom_id res chain seq x y z
N MET A 1 19.06 43.08 -47.01
CA MET A 1 18.82 42.01 -48.00
C MET A 1 19.91 42.14 -49.06
N PRO A 2 20.57 41.06 -49.50
CA PRO A 2 19.95 39.80 -49.89
C PRO A 2 20.42 38.56 -49.10
N GLN A 3 19.66 37.50 -49.32
CA GLN A 3 19.68 36.20 -48.67
C GLN A 3 20.53 35.19 -49.47
N VAL A 4 20.55 33.94 -48.96
CA VAL A 4 20.63 32.66 -49.68
C VAL A 4 22.02 31.98 -49.65
N LEU A 5 22.16 30.86 -48.91
CA LEU A 5 21.98 29.49 -49.43
C LEU A 5 22.21 28.44 -48.32
N VAL A 6 21.29 27.49 -48.24
CA VAL A 6 21.33 26.24 -47.46
C VAL A 6 22.37 25.27 -48.04
N PRO A 7 22.96 24.37 -47.23
CA PRO A 7 22.99 22.97 -47.66
C PRO A 7 22.50 22.01 -46.57
N VAL A 8 21.42 21.31 -46.89
CA VAL A 8 21.06 20.00 -46.34
C VAL A 8 21.48 18.97 -47.39
N ILE A 9 21.66 17.71 -46.96
CA ILE A 9 21.84 16.47 -47.76
C ILE A 9 23.34 16.19 -48.02
N SER A 10 23.94 15.02 -47.75
CA SER A 10 23.43 13.64 -47.62
C SER A 10 24.36 12.76 -46.78
N ALA A 11 23.75 11.68 -46.31
CA ALA A 11 24.32 10.49 -45.69
C ALA A 11 25.41 9.77 -46.52
N ILE A 12 26.28 9.03 -45.82
CA ILE A 12 26.69 7.70 -46.27
C ILE A 12 26.59 6.76 -45.08
N GLY A 13 25.65 5.83 -45.18
CA GLY A 13 25.61 4.63 -44.36
C GLY A 13 26.36 3.47 -45.02
N THR A 14 26.29 2.36 -44.31
CA THR A 14 26.48 0.96 -44.74
C THR A 14 27.89 0.36 -44.66
N ALA A 15 28.06 -0.54 -43.69
CA ALA A 15 28.44 -1.95 -43.92
C ALA A 15 27.96 -2.76 -42.69
N VAL A 16 26.76 -3.39 -42.73
CA VAL A 16 26.52 -4.82 -43.02
C VAL A 16 27.15 -5.73 -41.93
N GLY A 17 26.44 -6.50 -41.11
CA GLY A 17 25.02 -6.82 -40.95
C GLY A 17 24.83 -7.80 -39.76
N GLY A 18 23.60 -7.94 -39.26
CA GLY A 18 23.21 -9.10 -38.42
C GLY A 18 22.83 -8.82 -36.96
N THR A 19 21.68 -8.18 -36.77
CA THR A 19 20.64 -8.46 -35.74
C THR A 19 21.01 -8.60 -34.24
N VAL A 20 20.50 -7.61 -33.49
CA VAL A 20 20.24 -7.56 -32.03
C VAL A 20 21.45 -7.23 -31.14
N GLY A 21 21.58 -5.95 -30.79
CA GLY A 21 22.39 -5.51 -29.64
C GLY A 21 23.33 -4.34 -29.93
N ALA A 22 22.80 -3.11 -29.94
CA ALA A 22 23.48 -1.85 -29.58
C ALA A 22 22.73 -0.65 -30.17
N SER A 23 21.79 -0.08 -29.41
CA SER A 23 21.32 1.30 -29.64
C SER A 23 21.54 2.13 -28.38
N MET A 24 22.81 2.35 -28.07
CA MET A 24 23.25 3.42 -27.18
C MET A 24 24.28 4.21 -27.97
N ILE A 25 23.91 5.42 -28.40
CA ILE A 25 24.77 6.61 -28.59
C ILE A 25 23.97 7.70 -29.33
N MET A 26 24.07 8.92 -28.78
CA MET A 26 23.64 10.23 -29.30
C MET A 26 22.19 10.70 -29.10
N TYR A 27 21.92 11.18 -27.88
CA TYR A 27 21.40 12.56 -27.71
C TYR A 27 22.33 13.32 -26.74
N ALA A 28 23.50 13.72 -27.26
CA ALA A 28 24.37 14.71 -26.65
C ALA A 28 24.26 15.97 -27.51
N GLY A 29 23.32 16.85 -27.17
CA GLY A 29 23.09 18.10 -27.87
C GLY A 29 21.89 18.85 -27.31
N ALA A 30 22.18 19.94 -26.58
CA ALA A 30 21.26 20.91 -25.99
C ALA A 30 20.53 20.48 -24.72
N TYR A 31 21.16 20.71 -23.55
CA TYR A 31 20.69 21.60 -22.47
C TYR A 31 21.84 21.79 -21.45
N ALA A 32 22.90 22.47 -21.88
CA ALA A 32 23.91 23.01 -21.01
C ALA A 32 23.50 24.44 -20.62
N THR A 33 22.70 24.58 -19.56
CA THR A 33 22.51 25.87 -18.86
C THR A 33 22.45 25.59 -17.36
N GLY A 34 23.42 26.17 -16.65
CA GLY A 34 23.93 25.68 -15.37
C GLY A 34 23.03 25.82 -14.16
N ILE A 35 23.25 24.90 -13.22
CA ILE A 35 23.27 25.15 -11.78
C ILE A 35 24.45 24.37 -11.20
N THR A 36 25.64 24.99 -11.24
CA THR A 36 26.78 24.57 -10.40
C THR A 36 26.81 25.53 -9.23
N LEU A 37 26.07 25.24 -8.16
CA LEU A 37 26.28 25.94 -6.90
C LEU A 37 27.38 25.21 -6.10
N LEU A 38 28.61 25.41 -6.56
CA LEU A 38 29.82 25.18 -5.76
C LEU A 38 29.85 26.27 -4.67
N GLY A 39 29.44 25.91 -3.46
CA GLY A 39 29.47 26.77 -2.26
C GLY A 39 30.14 26.03 -1.11
N GLY A 40 31.45 26.27 -0.96
CA GLY A 40 32.40 25.42 -0.24
C GLY A 40 32.17 25.16 1.25
N LEU A 41 32.53 23.94 1.65
CA LEU A 41 33.35 23.69 2.84
C LEU A 41 34.24 22.48 2.57
N ALA A 42 35.53 22.73 2.33
CA ALA A 42 36.59 21.74 2.44
C ALA A 42 36.77 21.37 3.92
N LEU A 43 35.80 20.67 4.51
CA LEU A 43 35.99 19.99 5.77
C LEU A 43 36.80 18.74 5.48
N SER A 44 37.83 18.51 6.30
CA SER A 44 38.68 17.31 6.23
C SER A 44 37.84 16.08 5.87
N SER A 45 38.27 15.27 4.91
CA SER A 45 37.52 14.08 4.45
C SER A 45 37.12 13.14 5.61
N ALA A 46 37.78 13.24 6.76
CA ALA A 46 37.40 12.58 8.01
C ALA A 46 36.17 13.21 8.70
N GLN A 47 36.05 14.55 8.73
CA GLN A 47 34.84 15.24 9.21
C GLN A 47 33.65 15.06 8.27
N GLN A 48 33.85 15.07 6.95
CA GLN A 48 32.79 14.74 6.00
C GLN A 48 32.31 13.29 6.18
N ARG A 49 33.22 12.31 6.28
CA ARG A 49 32.85 10.92 6.58
C ARG A 49 32.17 10.75 7.94
N LYS A 50 32.55 11.54 8.95
CA LYS A 50 31.91 11.53 10.28
C LYS A 50 30.54 12.20 10.26
N ALA A 51 30.37 13.26 9.47
CA ALA A 51 29.09 13.93 9.27
C ALA A 51 28.12 13.05 8.47
N GLU A 52 28.58 12.46 7.36
CA GLU A 52 27.84 11.45 6.59
C GLU A 52 27.49 10.23 7.47
N GLY A 53 28.43 9.76 8.30
CA GLY A 53 28.18 8.67 9.25
C GLY A 53 27.11 9.01 10.29
N LYS A 54 27.11 10.25 10.79
CA LYS A 54 26.06 10.76 11.70
C LYS A 54 24.71 10.91 10.99
N GLN A 55 24.70 11.44 9.76
CA GLN A 55 23.49 11.58 8.96
C GLN A 55 22.89 10.21 8.60
N ARG A 56 23.72 9.22 8.27
CA ARG A 56 23.28 7.82 8.07
C ARG A 56 22.70 7.21 9.33
N ALA A 57 23.39 7.36 10.47
CA ALA A 57 22.88 6.86 11.74
C ALA A 57 21.55 7.54 12.14
N GLN A 58 21.41 8.83 11.87
CA GLN A 58 20.16 9.57 12.08
C GLN A 58 19.05 9.08 11.15
N TYR A 59 19.35 8.84 9.87
CA TYR A 59 18.40 8.28 8.91
C TYR A 59 17.97 6.86 9.30
N ASP A 60 18.90 5.97 9.65
CA ASP A 60 18.59 4.60 10.06
C ASP A 60 17.75 4.57 11.36
N SER A 61 18.04 5.48 12.30
CA SER A 61 17.23 5.65 13.50
C SER A 61 15.82 6.18 13.19
N SER A 62 15.68 7.10 12.24
CA SER A 62 14.37 7.65 11.86
C SER A 62 13.54 6.68 11.00
N VAL A 63 14.18 5.75 10.27
CA VAL A 63 13.49 4.63 9.63
C VAL A 63 12.91 3.69 10.69
N THR A 64 13.71 3.33 11.70
CA THR A 64 13.27 2.44 12.77
C THR A 64 12.14 3.07 13.61
N ASP A 65 12.27 4.35 13.94
CA ASP A 65 11.26 5.10 14.70
C ASP A 65 9.93 5.20 13.94
N ARG A 66 9.99 5.46 12.61
CA ARG A 66 8.81 5.46 11.74
C ARG A 66 8.15 4.09 11.59
N MET A 67 8.82 3.01 11.94
CA MET A 67 8.27 1.66 11.86
C MET A 67 7.50 1.24 13.11
N VAL A 68 7.39 2.11 14.13
CA VAL A 68 6.71 1.81 15.39
C VAL A 68 5.41 2.61 15.51
N ASN A 69 4.39 1.99 16.09
CA ASN A 69 3.17 2.69 16.47
C ASN A 69 3.41 3.59 17.68
N ALA A 70 3.51 4.90 17.45
CA ALA A 70 3.69 5.87 18.54
C ALA A 70 2.36 6.06 19.30
N GLN A 71 2.34 5.77 20.61
CA GLN A 71 1.18 6.04 21.49
C GLN A 71 1.26 7.43 22.10
N ASN A 72 1.32 8.46 21.26
CA ASN A 72 1.49 9.85 21.69
C ASN A 72 0.27 10.69 21.30
N ALA A 73 -0.43 11.25 22.29
CA ALA A 73 -1.59 12.11 22.07
C ALA A 73 -1.27 13.40 21.27
N LEU A 74 0.01 13.79 21.20
CA LEU A 74 0.47 15.02 20.53
C LEU A 74 1.47 14.73 19.40
N ALA A 75 1.37 13.56 18.77
CA ALA A 75 2.23 13.22 17.65
C ALA A 75 2.11 14.27 16.52
N PRO A 76 3.23 14.81 16.01
CA PRO A 76 3.21 15.75 14.91
C PRO A 76 2.64 15.11 13.64
N ARG A 77 1.91 15.89 12.85
CA ARG A 77 1.39 15.45 11.55
C ARG A 77 2.53 15.35 10.54
N GLU A 78 2.40 14.44 9.59
CA GLU A 78 3.44 14.15 8.59
C GLU A 78 2.96 14.35 7.16
N LEU A 79 3.84 14.90 6.31
CA LEU A 79 3.73 14.88 4.86
C LEU A 79 4.43 13.63 4.35
N VAL A 80 3.71 12.83 3.58
CA VAL A 80 4.20 11.60 2.96
C VAL A 80 4.15 11.76 1.44
N LEU A 81 5.31 11.61 0.78
CA LEU A 81 5.47 11.67 -0.68
C LEU A 81 6.12 10.38 -1.19
N GLY A 82 5.74 9.95 -2.39
CA GLY A 82 6.20 8.69 -2.98
C GLY A 82 5.70 7.44 -2.23
N ARG A 83 6.36 6.30 -2.45
CA ARG A 83 6.07 5.03 -1.76
C ARG A 83 6.91 4.88 -0.51
N THR A 84 6.29 4.69 0.65
CA THR A 84 7.00 4.43 1.90
C THR A 84 6.24 3.46 2.79
N ARG A 85 6.97 2.61 3.53
CA ARG A 85 6.40 1.88 4.66
C ARG A 85 6.56 2.71 5.92
N LYS A 86 5.50 2.79 6.74
CA LYS A 86 5.57 3.39 8.08
C LYS A 86 4.43 2.90 8.99
N GLY A 87 4.65 2.99 10.29
CA GLY A 87 3.64 2.92 11.33
C GLY A 87 2.92 4.26 11.49
N GLY A 88 1.76 4.22 12.14
CA GLY A 88 0.97 5.41 12.44
C GLY A 88 1.06 5.83 13.90
N ALA A 89 0.74 7.08 14.18
CA ALA A 89 0.57 7.55 15.55
C ALA A 89 -0.86 7.28 16.04
N ALA A 90 -1.02 6.62 17.18
CA ALA A 90 -2.32 6.36 17.77
C ALA A 90 -2.91 7.64 18.35
N PHE A 91 -4.03 8.11 17.81
CA PHE A 91 -4.74 9.29 18.32
C PHE A 91 -6.05 8.96 19.04
N PHE A 92 -6.58 7.76 18.83
CA PHE A 92 -7.74 7.25 19.55
C PHE A 92 -7.56 5.77 19.84
N GLN A 93 -7.78 5.38 21.09
CA GLN A 93 -7.71 4.00 21.54
C GLN A 93 -8.77 3.77 22.60
N THR A 94 -9.44 2.63 22.54
CA THR A 94 -10.42 2.23 23.55
C THR A 94 -10.59 0.72 23.57
N SER A 95 -11.13 0.19 24.65
CA SER A 95 -11.58 -1.20 24.72
C SER A 95 -13.09 -1.21 24.86
N ILE A 96 -13.73 -2.14 24.17
CA ILE A 96 -15.17 -2.37 24.22
C ILE A 96 -15.45 -3.84 24.55
N ALA A 97 -16.75 -4.17 24.59
CA ALA A 97 -17.30 -5.47 24.91
C ALA A 97 -17.08 -5.90 26.38
N PRO A 98 -17.84 -6.90 26.88
CA PRO A 98 -17.61 -7.44 28.21
C PRO A 98 -16.15 -7.88 28.38
N HIS A 99 -15.61 -7.60 29.57
CA HIS A 99 -14.23 -7.90 29.94
C HIS A 99 -13.16 -7.22 29.06
N ASN A 100 -13.47 -6.13 28.37
CA ASN A 100 -12.54 -5.41 27.48
C ASN A 100 -11.93 -6.34 26.41
N SER A 101 -12.74 -7.27 25.92
CA SER A 101 -12.30 -8.32 24.99
C SER A 101 -12.07 -7.83 23.57
N VAL A 102 -12.44 -6.59 23.22
CA VAL A 102 -12.14 -6.01 21.91
C VAL A 102 -11.40 -4.69 22.11
N PHE A 103 -10.21 -4.59 21.55
CA PHE A 103 -9.40 -3.38 21.56
C PHE A 103 -9.47 -2.68 20.20
N ILE A 104 -9.71 -1.37 20.22
CA ILE A 104 -9.78 -0.53 19.03
C ILE A 104 -8.63 0.46 19.08
N SER A 105 -7.87 0.57 18.00
CA SER A 105 -6.80 1.55 17.84
C SER A 105 -6.88 2.23 16.48
N VAL A 106 -6.88 3.57 16.49
CA VAL A 106 -6.90 4.39 15.27
C VAL A 106 -5.56 5.09 15.12
N LEU A 107 -4.87 4.77 14.01
CA LEU A 107 -3.48 5.13 13.73
C LEU A 107 -3.42 6.12 12.57
N ALA A 108 -2.99 7.35 12.83
CA ALA A 108 -2.77 8.37 11.80
C ALA A 108 -1.50 8.08 11.00
N LEU A 109 -1.66 7.89 9.69
CA LEU A 109 -0.57 7.63 8.76
C LEU A 109 -0.01 8.90 8.12
N ALA A 110 -0.86 9.86 7.76
CA ALA A 110 -0.43 11.11 7.14
C ALA A 110 -1.38 12.26 7.46
N GLY A 111 -0.85 13.48 7.54
CA GLY A 111 -1.60 14.71 7.79
C GLY A 111 -2.26 15.33 6.56
N HIS A 112 -2.48 14.53 5.51
CA HIS A 112 -3.10 14.92 4.25
C HIS A 112 -3.74 13.69 3.59
N GLU A 113 -4.43 13.92 2.47
CA GLU A 113 -4.96 12.83 1.64
C GLU A 113 -3.82 12.06 0.94
N ILE A 114 -3.82 10.75 1.10
CA ILE A 114 -2.91 9.82 0.41
C ILE A 114 -3.58 9.24 -0.83
N ASP A 115 -2.78 8.77 -1.79
CA ASP A 115 -3.32 8.10 -2.97
C ASP A 115 -3.86 6.68 -2.65
N GLY A 116 -3.19 5.95 -1.76
CA GLY A 116 -3.61 4.61 -1.40
C GLY A 116 -2.69 3.89 -0.41
N VAL A 117 -3.20 2.81 0.18
CA VAL A 117 -2.41 1.84 0.95
C VAL A 117 -2.29 0.57 0.12
N GLU A 118 -1.06 0.12 -0.13
CA GLU A 118 -0.78 -1.04 -0.98
C GLU A 118 -0.79 -2.34 -0.17
N GLN A 119 -0.20 -2.34 1.02
CA GLN A 119 -0.04 -3.54 1.84
C GLN A 119 0.06 -3.15 3.32
N ILE A 120 -0.66 -3.87 4.18
CA ILE A 120 -0.56 -3.73 5.63
C ILE A 120 0.24 -4.89 6.20
N TYR A 121 0.97 -4.61 7.26
CA TYR A 121 1.79 -5.58 7.97
C TYR A 121 1.49 -5.51 9.45
N PHE A 122 1.33 -6.68 10.05
CA PHE A 122 1.33 -6.86 11.49
C PHE A 122 2.70 -7.41 11.88
N ASN A 123 3.42 -6.66 12.70
CA ASN A 123 4.84 -6.80 12.93
C ASN A 123 5.59 -6.77 11.58
N GLU A 124 6.19 -7.90 11.19
CA GLU A 124 6.91 -8.03 9.91
C GLU A 124 6.16 -8.85 8.85
N THR A 125 4.95 -9.36 9.17
CA THR A 125 4.22 -10.23 8.27
C THR A 125 3.13 -9.48 7.52
N PRO A 126 3.04 -9.60 6.18
CA PRO A 126 1.96 -9.00 5.42
C PRO A 126 0.62 -9.68 5.74
N ILE A 127 -0.44 -8.88 5.84
CA ILE A 127 -1.80 -9.37 6.06
C ILE A 127 -2.67 -9.17 4.82
N SER A 128 -3.61 -10.08 4.61
CA SER A 128 -4.65 -9.95 3.58
C SER A 128 -6.00 -9.67 4.24
N LEU A 129 -6.76 -8.76 3.63
CA LEU A 129 -8.08 -8.35 4.11
C LEU A 129 -9.17 -8.92 3.19
N ASP A 130 -10.30 -9.31 3.78
CA ASP A 130 -11.53 -9.57 3.02
C ASP A 130 -12.31 -8.27 2.74
N VAL A 131 -13.47 -8.39 2.09
CA VAL A 131 -14.34 -7.25 1.74
C VAL A 131 -14.87 -6.49 2.95
N ASP A 132 -14.97 -7.16 4.10
CA ASP A 132 -15.46 -6.59 5.35
C ASP A 132 -14.32 -6.07 6.25
N GLY A 133 -13.08 -6.10 5.75
CA GLY A 133 -11.87 -5.67 6.44
C GLY A 133 -11.31 -6.68 7.44
N ASN A 134 -11.81 -7.92 7.49
CA ASN A 134 -11.25 -8.94 8.37
C ASN A 134 -9.90 -9.43 7.84
N VAL A 135 -8.95 -9.64 8.75
CA VAL A 135 -7.69 -10.29 8.43
C VAL A 135 -7.92 -11.77 8.16
N THR A 136 -7.45 -12.27 7.01
CA THR A 136 -7.60 -13.68 6.58
C THR A 136 -6.32 -14.50 6.71
N THR A 137 -5.23 -13.86 7.14
CA THR A 137 -3.90 -14.47 7.23
C THR A 137 -3.65 -15.03 8.64
N ALA A 138 -3.00 -16.19 8.74
CA ALA A 138 -2.55 -16.76 10.02
C ALA A 138 -1.26 -16.07 10.51
N PRO A 139 -1.04 -15.89 11.84
CA PRO A 139 -1.81 -16.45 12.95
C PRO A 139 -2.93 -15.54 13.50
N TRP A 140 -3.31 -14.47 12.79
CA TRP A 140 -4.28 -13.46 13.25
C TRP A 140 -5.75 -13.91 13.19
N GLY A 141 -5.98 -15.20 13.24
CA GLY A 141 -7.29 -15.85 13.24
C GLY A 141 -7.14 -17.35 13.45
N ARG A 142 -8.27 -18.04 13.55
CA ARG A 142 -8.32 -19.49 13.73
C ARG A 142 -9.17 -20.14 12.65
N THR A 143 -8.76 -21.32 12.22
CA THR A 143 -9.59 -22.15 11.35
C THR A 143 -10.42 -23.07 12.23
N THR A 144 -11.75 -23.04 12.07
CA THR A 144 -12.67 -23.97 12.72
C THR A 144 -13.47 -24.71 11.66
N THR A 145 -13.94 -25.91 11.99
CA THR A 145 -14.84 -26.66 11.10
C THR A 145 -16.27 -26.49 11.60
N GLU A 146 -17.15 -25.99 10.73
CA GLU A 146 -18.57 -25.79 11.02
C GLU A 146 -19.42 -26.74 10.18
N SER A 147 -20.60 -27.08 10.68
CA SER A 147 -21.56 -27.92 9.95
C SER A 147 -22.58 -27.05 9.23
N ALA A 148 -22.87 -27.38 7.98
CA ALA A 148 -23.93 -26.76 7.20
C ALA A 148 -24.96 -27.82 6.79
N SER A 149 -26.22 -27.40 6.78
CA SER A 149 -27.35 -28.21 6.32
C SER A 149 -28.13 -27.43 5.28
N GLU A 150 -28.19 -27.96 4.06
CA GLU A 150 -28.89 -27.37 2.93
C GLU A 150 -29.95 -28.35 2.41
N THR A 151 -31.03 -27.81 1.85
CA THR A 151 -32.05 -28.62 1.17
C THR A 151 -32.05 -28.33 -0.32
N THR A 152 -32.26 -29.36 -1.11
CA THR A 152 -32.44 -29.21 -2.56
C THR A 152 -33.46 -30.19 -3.09
N VAL A 153 -34.08 -29.80 -4.21
CA VAL A 153 -34.96 -30.62 -5.04
C VAL A 153 -34.42 -30.75 -6.47
N TYR A 154 -33.24 -30.19 -6.73
CA TYR A 154 -32.61 -30.15 -8.05
C TYR A 154 -31.45 -31.15 -8.13
N PRO A 155 -31.20 -31.74 -9.32
CA PRO A 155 -30.15 -32.75 -9.50
C PRO A 155 -28.74 -32.17 -9.40
N VAL A 156 -28.57 -30.88 -9.72
CA VAL A 156 -27.31 -30.15 -9.60
C VAL A 156 -27.55 -28.94 -8.71
N THR A 157 -26.76 -28.80 -7.65
CA THR A 157 -26.89 -27.71 -6.67
C THR A 157 -25.51 -27.15 -6.33
N ASN A 158 -25.39 -25.83 -6.33
CA ASN A 158 -24.21 -25.16 -5.80
C ASN A 158 -24.39 -24.97 -4.30
N LEU A 159 -23.53 -25.62 -3.53
CA LEU A 159 -23.49 -25.47 -2.07
C LEU A 159 -22.94 -24.09 -1.71
N ALA A 160 -23.42 -23.54 -0.58
CA ALA A 160 -22.98 -22.24 -0.10
C ALA A 160 -21.47 -22.21 0.22
N HIS A 161 -20.92 -23.34 0.68
CA HIS A 161 -19.51 -23.47 1.04
C HIS A 161 -18.88 -24.72 0.42
N THR A 162 -17.55 -24.70 0.30
CA THR A 162 -16.78 -25.88 -0.14
C THR A 162 -16.76 -26.93 0.97
N PRO A 163 -17.32 -28.14 0.75
CA PRO A 163 -17.29 -29.19 1.75
C PRO A 163 -15.86 -29.68 2.02
N VAL A 164 -15.58 -30.00 3.28
CA VAL A 164 -14.40 -30.79 3.65
C VAL A 164 -14.58 -32.19 3.06
N ALA A 165 -13.52 -32.71 2.44
CA ALA A 165 -13.54 -34.04 1.81
C ALA A 165 -14.06 -35.11 2.78
N ASN A 166 -14.95 -35.98 2.28
CA ASN A 166 -15.56 -37.10 3.01
C ASN A 166 -16.48 -36.73 4.18
N THR A 167 -16.89 -35.46 4.32
CA THR A 167 -17.86 -35.05 5.36
C THR A 167 -19.29 -34.90 4.83
N LEU A 168 -19.45 -34.81 3.51
CA LEU A 168 -20.74 -34.58 2.88
C LEU A 168 -21.59 -35.86 2.90
N THR A 169 -22.84 -35.71 3.32
CA THR A 169 -23.86 -36.75 3.30
C THR A 169 -25.13 -36.21 2.68
N VAL A 170 -25.78 -37.01 1.83
CA VAL A 170 -27.06 -36.68 1.20
C VAL A 170 -28.10 -37.70 1.61
N THR A 171 -29.20 -37.23 2.20
CA THR A 171 -30.35 -38.06 2.58
C THR A 171 -31.60 -37.55 1.88
N ALA A 172 -32.30 -38.41 1.15
CA ALA A 172 -33.63 -38.13 0.63
C ALA A 172 -34.68 -38.43 1.71
N ARG A 173 -35.64 -37.53 1.88
CA ARG A 173 -36.76 -37.68 2.83
C ARG A 173 -38.09 -37.45 2.13
N ARG A 174 -39.04 -38.35 2.38
CA ARG A 174 -40.44 -38.22 1.92
C ARG A 174 -41.38 -38.54 3.07
N GLN A 175 -42.45 -37.75 3.24
CA GLN A 175 -43.48 -38.02 4.23
C GLN A 175 -44.41 -39.11 3.72
N VAL A 176 -44.65 -40.14 4.54
CA VAL A 176 -45.47 -41.31 4.16
C VAL A 176 -46.93 -41.09 4.54
N ASN A 177 -47.20 -40.44 5.67
CA ASN A 177 -48.56 -40.16 6.17
C ASN A 177 -48.69 -38.72 6.69
N ASN A 178 -49.81 -38.06 6.38
CA ASN A 178 -50.10 -36.65 6.76
C ASN A 178 -50.72 -36.48 8.16
N SER A 179 -50.48 -37.42 9.08
CA SER A 179 -50.98 -37.36 10.46
C SER A 179 -50.02 -36.59 11.37
N GLU A 180 -50.53 -36.06 12.49
CA GLU A 180 -49.72 -35.44 13.54
C GLU A 180 -48.76 -36.50 14.13
N GLY A 181 -47.44 -36.30 13.95
CA GLY A 181 -46.41 -37.33 14.23
C GLY A 181 -46.03 -38.24 13.05
N GLY A 182 -46.37 -37.85 11.82
CA GLY A 182 -46.24 -38.66 10.60
C GLY A 182 -44.88 -39.32 10.36
N GLU A 183 -44.93 -40.52 9.80
CA GLU A 183 -43.78 -41.34 9.43
C GLU A 183 -43.07 -40.78 8.18
N TYR A 184 -41.73 -40.85 8.18
CA TYR A 184 -40.91 -40.42 7.06
C TYR A 184 -40.08 -41.58 6.53
N GLU A 185 -40.07 -41.71 5.21
CA GLU A 185 -39.13 -42.58 4.52
C GLU A 185 -37.82 -41.81 4.31
N MET A 186 -36.70 -42.43 4.71
CA MET A 186 -35.36 -41.86 4.57
C MET A 186 -34.48 -42.81 3.78
N LYS A 187 -33.76 -42.26 2.79
CA LYS A 187 -32.83 -43.01 1.93
C LYS A 187 -31.51 -42.27 1.80
N SER A 188 -30.39 -42.98 1.95
CA SER A 188 -29.08 -42.45 1.57
C SER A 188 -28.94 -42.44 0.05
N VAL A 189 -28.39 -41.37 -0.50
CA VAL A 189 -28.34 -41.13 -1.94
C VAL A 189 -26.90 -41.00 -2.40
N ASP A 190 -26.56 -41.68 -3.49
CA ASP A 190 -25.26 -41.52 -4.13
C ASP A 190 -25.14 -40.15 -4.80
N PHE A 191 -24.00 -39.50 -4.61
CA PHE A 191 -23.72 -38.18 -5.16
C PHE A 191 -22.27 -38.11 -5.65
N SER A 192 -22.01 -37.13 -6.51
CA SER A 192 -20.66 -36.71 -6.86
C SER A 192 -20.47 -35.23 -6.52
N LEU A 193 -19.29 -34.89 -6.01
CA LEU A 193 -18.92 -33.53 -5.62
C LEU A 193 -17.72 -33.07 -6.45
N SER A 194 -17.84 -31.90 -7.09
CA SER A 194 -16.73 -31.23 -7.77
C SER A 194 -16.66 -29.78 -7.32
N GLY A 195 -15.68 -29.45 -6.48
CA GLY A 195 -15.62 -28.15 -5.80
C GLY A 195 -16.84 -27.97 -4.90
N ASN A 196 -17.68 -26.98 -5.20
CA ASN A 196 -18.92 -26.69 -4.45
C ASN A 196 -20.17 -27.21 -5.18
N VAL A 197 -20.00 -27.89 -6.30
CA VAL A 197 -21.10 -28.37 -7.13
C VAL A 197 -21.43 -29.80 -6.73
N LEU A 198 -22.59 -29.97 -6.10
CA LEU A 198 -23.17 -31.26 -5.79
C LEU A 198 -24.00 -31.75 -6.98
N THR A 199 -23.75 -32.98 -7.42
CA THR A 199 -24.57 -33.66 -8.43
C THR A 199 -25.15 -34.94 -7.86
N ILE A 200 -26.47 -35.07 -7.92
CA ILE A 200 -27.22 -36.25 -7.52
C ILE A 200 -27.64 -36.99 -8.80
N ASN A 201 -27.16 -38.23 -8.96
CA ASN A 201 -27.25 -38.96 -10.22
C ASN A 201 -28.69 -39.38 -10.59
N SER A 202 -29.60 -39.48 -9.62
CA SER A 202 -31.00 -39.84 -9.87
C SER A 202 -31.89 -39.18 -8.82
N ILE A 203 -32.67 -38.18 -9.26
CA ILE A 203 -33.66 -37.51 -8.40
C ILE A 203 -35.06 -38.06 -8.65
N ASP A 204 -35.77 -38.32 -7.57
CA ASP A 204 -37.22 -38.50 -7.55
C ASP A 204 -37.88 -37.21 -7.02
N PRO A 205 -38.82 -36.58 -7.78
CA PRO A 205 -39.55 -35.38 -7.37
C PRO A 205 -40.36 -35.51 -6.08
N ALA A 206 -40.65 -36.74 -5.63
CA ALA A 206 -41.40 -36.98 -4.40
C ALA A 206 -40.55 -36.83 -3.13
N TYR A 207 -39.22 -36.68 -3.25
CA TYR A 207 -38.30 -36.55 -2.12
C TYR A 207 -37.67 -35.17 -2.05
N THR A 208 -37.46 -34.70 -0.83
CA THR A 208 -36.59 -33.56 -0.54
C THR A 208 -35.22 -34.08 -0.12
N TYR A 209 -34.15 -33.55 -0.71
CA TYR A 209 -32.77 -33.96 -0.42
C TYR A 209 -32.17 -33.03 0.62
N TYR A 210 -31.69 -33.60 1.72
CA TYR A 210 -30.98 -32.92 2.79
C TYR A 210 -29.50 -33.20 2.65
N VAL A 211 -28.72 -32.14 2.45
CA VAL A 211 -27.28 -32.17 2.30
C VAL A 211 -26.68 -31.68 3.61
N ASN A 212 -25.94 -32.54 4.30
CA ASN A 212 -25.22 -32.17 5.51
C ASN A 212 -23.73 -32.33 5.26
N TYR A 213 -22.96 -31.29 5.52
CA TYR A 213 -21.52 -31.31 5.30
C TYR A 213 -20.81 -30.41 6.30
N GLN A 214 -19.52 -30.63 6.45
CA GLN A 214 -18.66 -29.73 7.21
C GLN A 214 -17.85 -28.86 6.25
N TRP A 215 -17.60 -27.61 6.62
CA TRP A 215 -16.76 -26.69 5.87
C TRP A 215 -15.80 -25.99 6.83
N VAL A 216 -14.63 -25.57 6.34
CA VAL A 216 -13.69 -24.83 7.20
C VAL A 216 -13.95 -23.33 7.07
N GLN A 217 -14.16 -22.71 8.23
CA GLN A 217 -14.31 -21.28 8.37
C GLN A 217 -13.04 -20.69 8.98
N PHE A 218 -12.58 -19.58 8.42
CA PHE A 218 -11.55 -18.75 9.07
C PHE A 218 -12.23 -17.67 9.91
N ILE A 219 -12.05 -17.74 11.23
CA ILE A 219 -12.54 -16.73 12.17
C ILE A 219 -11.39 -15.77 12.45
N SER A 220 -11.51 -14.55 11.93
CA SER A 220 -10.51 -13.51 12.16
C SER A 220 -10.50 -13.04 13.62
N SER A 221 -9.31 -12.76 14.14
CA SER A 221 -9.09 -12.08 15.43
C SER A 221 -8.69 -10.61 15.27
N ALA A 222 -8.59 -10.12 14.03
CA ALA A 222 -8.31 -8.72 13.73
C ALA A 222 -9.13 -8.20 12.54
N ARG A 223 -9.49 -6.92 12.58
CA ARG A 223 -10.18 -6.24 11.48
C ARG A 223 -9.56 -4.87 11.27
N VAL A 224 -9.49 -4.43 10.01
CA VAL A 224 -8.79 -3.23 9.60
C VAL A 224 -9.60 -2.45 8.59
N PHE A 225 -9.79 -1.15 8.85
CA PHE A 225 -10.38 -0.21 7.88
C PHE A 225 -9.38 0.88 7.53
N ILE A 226 -9.36 1.23 6.24
CA ILE A 226 -8.41 2.20 5.68
C ILE A 226 -9.17 3.45 5.26
N HIS A 227 -8.66 4.59 5.71
CA HIS A 227 -9.19 5.91 5.40
C HIS A 227 -8.11 6.76 4.74
N LEU A 228 -8.35 7.21 3.51
CA LEU A 228 -7.34 7.88 2.68
C LEU A 228 -7.12 9.35 3.05
N GLY A 229 -7.97 9.94 3.89
CA GLY A 229 -7.80 11.30 4.39
C GLY A 229 -8.35 12.39 3.49
N SER A 230 -9.38 12.09 2.69
CA SER A 230 -10.06 13.11 1.88
C SER A 230 -10.56 14.28 2.76
N PRO A 231 -10.51 15.54 2.28
CA PRO A 231 -11.10 16.69 2.97
C PRO A 231 -12.60 16.49 3.28
N ASP A 232 -13.30 15.74 2.44
CA ASP A 232 -14.73 15.45 2.55
C ASP A 232 -15.02 14.02 3.05
N GLN A 233 -14.03 13.34 3.62
CA GLN A 233 -14.20 11.97 4.12
C GLN A 233 -15.27 11.88 5.22
N PRO A 234 -16.20 10.91 5.18
CA PRO A 234 -17.19 10.69 6.24
C PRO A 234 -16.53 10.18 7.52
N ALA A 235 -17.28 10.18 8.63
CA ALA A 235 -16.85 9.47 9.83
C ALA A 235 -16.94 7.97 9.58
N ASP A 236 -16.04 7.22 10.18
CA ASP A 236 -16.06 5.76 10.05
C ASP A 236 -17.41 5.19 10.54
N ALA A 237 -18.05 4.37 9.72
CA ALA A 237 -19.37 3.82 10.01
C ALA A 237 -19.32 2.70 11.06
N ARG A 238 -18.22 1.94 11.08
CA ARG A 238 -17.96 0.85 12.02
C ARG A 238 -17.73 1.40 13.43
N MET A 239 -16.94 2.46 13.56
CA MET A 239 -16.71 3.17 14.82
C MET A 239 -17.99 3.80 15.36
N GLN A 240 -18.82 4.40 14.52
CA GLN A 240 -20.12 4.94 14.94
C GLN A 240 -21.04 3.83 15.49
N LEU A 241 -20.98 2.64 14.90
CA LEU A 241 -21.76 1.48 15.35
C LEU A 241 -21.24 0.92 16.68
N LEU A 242 -19.92 0.79 16.82
CA LEU A 242 -19.30 0.19 18.01
C LEU A 242 -19.24 1.12 19.22
N LEU A 243 -19.21 2.44 18.99
CA LEU A 243 -19.02 3.45 20.02
C LEU A 243 -20.12 4.52 19.94
N PRO A 244 -21.40 4.15 20.08
CA PRO A 244 -22.50 5.09 19.97
C PRO A 244 -22.36 6.21 21.02
N GLY A 245 -22.47 7.46 20.57
CA GLY A 245 -22.34 8.65 21.42
C GLY A 245 -20.89 9.11 21.65
N THR A 246 -19.90 8.21 21.70
CA THR A 246 -18.48 8.57 21.80
C THR A 246 -17.90 8.91 20.42
N TRP A 247 -18.14 8.06 19.42
CA TRP A 247 -17.76 8.33 18.04
C TRP A 247 -19.01 8.71 17.24
N THR A 248 -19.11 9.99 16.86
CA THR A 248 -20.28 10.54 16.17
C THR A 248 -19.95 10.85 14.72
N ALA A 249 -20.96 11.18 13.91
CA ALA A 249 -20.79 11.63 12.52
C ALA A 249 -19.89 12.88 12.38
N ASN A 250 -19.64 13.61 13.47
CA ASN A 250 -18.73 14.76 13.50
C ASN A 250 -17.25 14.34 13.62
N HIS A 251 -16.95 13.15 14.16
CA HIS A 251 -15.60 12.63 14.36
C HIS A 251 -15.06 12.01 13.05
N ARG A 252 -14.78 12.88 12.08
CA ARG A 252 -14.43 12.49 10.69
C ARG A 252 -12.94 12.34 10.42
N ALA A 253 -12.10 12.95 11.27
CA ALA A 253 -10.65 13.08 11.04
C ALA A 253 -10.31 13.58 9.61
N ARG A 254 -11.00 14.65 9.16
CA ARG A 254 -10.84 15.19 7.80
C ARG A 254 -9.41 15.63 7.52
N GLY A 255 -8.92 15.35 6.31
CA GLY A 255 -7.56 15.72 5.91
C GLY A 255 -6.46 14.91 6.60
N VAL A 256 -6.79 13.77 7.23
CA VAL A 256 -5.83 12.87 7.85
C VAL A 256 -6.08 11.47 7.32
N ALA A 257 -5.07 10.85 6.72
CA ALA A 257 -5.12 9.45 6.36
C ALA A 257 -4.86 8.60 7.62
N TYR A 258 -5.71 7.62 7.88
CA TYR A 258 -5.59 6.77 9.07
C TYR A 258 -6.02 5.33 8.79
N ILE A 259 -5.53 4.44 9.64
CA ILE A 259 -5.97 3.04 9.69
C ILE A 259 -6.64 2.83 11.04
N GLU A 260 -7.82 2.24 11.01
CA GLU A 260 -8.50 1.70 12.18
C GLU A 260 -8.17 0.22 12.29
N CYS A 261 -7.79 -0.23 13.48
CA CYS A 261 -7.57 -1.64 13.79
C CYS A 261 -8.44 -2.05 14.97
N GLU A 262 -9.25 -3.08 14.78
CA GLU A 262 -9.95 -3.80 15.83
C GLU A 262 -9.24 -5.12 16.10
N PHE A 263 -8.97 -5.41 17.37
CA PHE A 263 -8.36 -6.65 17.82
C PHE A 263 -9.26 -7.33 18.82
N VAL A 264 -9.69 -8.55 18.52
CA VAL A 264 -10.48 -9.38 19.43
C VAL A 264 -9.52 -10.23 20.25
N TYR A 265 -9.70 -10.24 21.57
CA TYR A 265 -8.85 -10.97 22.50
C TYR A 265 -8.73 -12.44 22.10
N ASN A 266 -7.50 -12.85 21.83
CA ASN A 266 -7.16 -14.21 21.46
C ASN A 266 -5.68 -14.46 21.79
N GLU A 267 -5.42 -15.28 22.81
CA GLU A 267 -4.07 -15.60 23.30
C GLU A 267 -3.22 -16.34 22.26
N THR A 268 -3.87 -17.10 21.36
CA THR A 268 -3.17 -17.83 20.28
C THR A 268 -2.76 -16.89 19.15
N ALA A 269 -3.61 -15.91 18.82
CA ALA A 269 -3.32 -14.93 17.76
C ALA A 269 -2.34 -13.83 18.23
N PHE A 270 -2.37 -13.50 19.52
CA PHE A 270 -1.58 -12.41 20.13
C PHE A 270 -0.70 -12.88 21.31
N PRO A 271 0.19 -13.87 21.12
CA PRO A 271 0.97 -14.45 22.21
C PRO A 271 1.95 -13.46 22.86
N THR A 272 2.40 -12.45 22.10
CA THR A 272 3.34 -11.41 22.56
C THR A 272 2.63 -10.07 22.79
N GLY A 273 1.30 -10.06 22.88
CA GLY A 273 0.49 -8.84 22.92
C GLY A 273 0.11 -8.32 21.53
N LEU A 274 -0.38 -7.08 21.48
CA LEU A 274 -0.88 -6.46 20.25
C LEU A 274 0.24 -6.27 19.23
N PRO A 275 -0.02 -6.55 17.93
CA PRO A 275 0.99 -6.41 16.90
C PRO A 275 1.27 -4.93 16.60
N ASN A 276 2.50 -4.66 16.17
CA ASN A 276 2.88 -3.39 15.60
C ASN A 276 2.32 -3.25 14.18
N VAL A 277 1.59 -2.17 13.86
CA VAL A 277 0.87 -2.06 12.59
C VAL A 277 1.59 -1.08 11.66
N THR A 278 2.13 -1.60 10.56
CA THR A 278 2.79 -0.76 9.55
C THR A 278 2.12 -0.92 8.20
N ALA A 279 2.09 0.15 7.40
CA ALA A 279 1.47 0.15 6.10
C ALA A 279 2.45 0.65 5.03
N GLN A 280 2.47 -0.02 3.89
CA GLN A 280 3.06 0.45 2.65
C GLN A 280 2.08 1.43 1.99
N ILE A 281 2.48 2.68 1.88
CA ILE A 281 1.61 3.80 1.51
C ILE A 281 2.12 4.43 0.21
N ARG A 282 1.20 4.73 -0.69
CA ARG A 282 1.38 5.72 -1.76
C ARG A 282 0.95 7.09 -1.23
N GLY A 283 1.92 7.98 -1.06
CA GLY A 283 1.75 9.31 -0.46
C GLY A 283 0.86 10.28 -1.25
N ALA A 284 1.10 11.57 -1.07
CA ALA A 284 0.28 12.61 -1.67
C ALA A 284 0.29 12.54 -3.20
N ARG A 285 -0.86 12.78 -3.81
CA ARG A 285 -0.97 13.03 -5.25
C ARG A 285 -0.35 14.40 -5.57
N CYS A 286 0.47 14.45 -6.60
CA CYS A 286 1.19 15.67 -7.00
C CYS A 286 0.66 16.17 -8.34
N TYR A 287 0.49 17.48 -8.45
CA TYR A 287 0.08 18.12 -9.70
C TYR A 287 1.24 18.18 -10.68
N ASP A 288 0.99 17.72 -11.90
CA ASP A 288 1.89 17.82 -13.03
C ASP A 288 1.38 18.88 -14.03
N ALA A 289 2.18 19.94 -14.21
CA ALA A 289 1.84 21.05 -15.11
C ALA A 289 1.85 20.66 -16.60
N ARG A 290 2.49 19.54 -16.98
CA ARG A 290 2.53 19.07 -18.37
C ARG A 290 1.19 18.50 -18.82
N SER A 291 0.55 17.75 -17.93
CA SER A 291 -0.71 17.04 -18.19
C SER A 291 -1.93 17.75 -17.59
N GLY A 292 -1.70 18.67 -16.63
CA GLY A 292 -2.77 19.31 -15.85
C GLY A 292 -3.41 18.38 -14.81
N ALA A 293 -2.88 17.18 -14.61
CA ALA A 293 -3.44 16.16 -13.72
C ALA A 293 -2.74 16.14 -12.35
N THR A 294 -3.49 15.75 -11.32
CA THR A 294 -2.96 15.51 -9.97
C THR A 294 -2.99 14.02 -9.69
N VAL A 295 -1.83 13.37 -9.77
CA VAL A 295 -1.71 11.91 -9.71
C VAL A 295 -0.59 11.49 -8.76
N PHE A 296 -0.63 10.24 -8.32
CA PHE A 296 0.51 9.65 -7.63
C PHE A 296 1.74 9.65 -8.53
N THR A 297 2.90 10.00 -7.96
CA THR A 297 4.18 10.03 -8.66
C THR A 297 5.30 9.72 -7.68
N GLU A 298 6.44 9.27 -8.20
CA GLU A 298 7.70 9.16 -7.46
C GLU A 298 8.74 10.16 -7.97
N ASN A 299 8.33 11.06 -8.88
CA ASN A 299 9.21 12.03 -9.52
C ASN A 299 9.62 13.12 -8.51
N PRO A 300 10.91 13.25 -8.16
CA PRO A 300 11.37 14.24 -7.18
C PRO A 300 11.10 15.69 -7.59
N ALA A 301 11.12 16.02 -8.89
CA ALA A 301 10.81 17.37 -9.34
C ALA A 301 9.34 17.76 -9.07
N LEU A 302 8.42 16.80 -9.22
CA LEU A 302 7.01 16.99 -8.88
C LEU A 302 6.78 17.06 -7.36
N HIS A 303 7.54 16.28 -6.57
CA HIS A 303 7.55 16.40 -5.12
C HIS A 303 8.02 17.78 -4.65
N MET A 304 9.09 18.32 -5.25
CA MET A 304 9.56 19.68 -4.94
C MET A 304 8.50 20.73 -5.24
N ARG A 305 7.84 20.64 -6.41
CA ARG A 305 6.73 21.52 -6.76
C ARG A 305 5.61 21.44 -5.71
N HIS A 306 5.25 20.23 -5.30
CA HIS A 306 4.24 20.02 -4.27
C HIS A 306 4.62 20.71 -2.95
N VAL A 307 5.85 20.51 -2.46
CA VAL A 307 6.35 21.13 -1.22
C VAL A 307 6.37 22.66 -1.30
N LEU A 308 6.81 23.22 -2.43
CA LEU A 308 6.82 24.68 -2.66
C LEU A 308 5.42 25.29 -2.56
N MET A 309 4.42 24.61 -3.09
CA MET A 309 3.03 25.06 -3.11
C MET A 309 2.26 24.70 -1.83
N HIS A 310 2.78 23.78 -1.00
CA HIS A 310 2.05 23.28 0.15
C HIS A 310 1.83 24.40 1.20
N PRO A 311 0.60 24.56 1.75
CA PRO A 311 0.25 25.65 2.67
C PRO A 311 1.06 25.70 3.97
N GLN A 312 1.63 24.59 4.40
CA GLN A 312 2.42 24.52 5.64
C GLN A 312 3.94 24.53 5.41
N PHE A 313 4.40 24.30 4.18
CA PHE A 313 5.83 24.30 3.83
C PHE A 313 6.15 25.57 3.04
N GLY A 314 6.26 25.47 1.71
CA GLY A 314 6.74 26.57 0.87
C GLY A 314 5.80 27.77 0.77
N LYS A 315 4.50 27.60 1.08
CA LYS A 315 3.49 28.69 1.17
C LYS A 315 3.37 29.56 -0.09
N ARG A 316 3.87 29.10 -1.24
CA ARG A 316 3.73 29.82 -2.50
C ARG A 316 2.29 29.67 -3.01
N LYS A 317 1.70 30.79 -3.44
CA LYS A 317 0.34 30.82 -4.00
C LYS A 317 0.32 30.59 -5.51
N SER A 318 1.43 30.88 -6.18
CA SER A 318 1.61 30.70 -7.62
C SER A 318 3.08 30.52 -7.96
N LEU A 319 3.34 29.95 -9.13
CA LEU A 319 4.66 29.89 -9.76
C LEU A 319 4.62 30.72 -11.03
N THR A 320 5.74 31.37 -11.36
CA THR A 320 5.89 32.04 -12.65
C THR A 320 6.05 31.01 -13.77
N LEU A 321 5.69 31.37 -15.00
CA LEU A 321 5.83 30.49 -16.16
C LEU A 321 7.27 29.96 -16.32
N ALA A 322 8.27 30.81 -16.07
CA ALA A 322 9.69 30.42 -16.14
C ALA A 322 10.10 29.43 -15.04
N GLU A 323 9.47 29.48 -13.86
CA GLU A 323 9.68 28.48 -12.80
C GLU A 323 8.99 27.16 -13.14
N GLU A 324 7.76 27.21 -13.64
CA GLU A 324 7.05 26.00 -14.07
C GLU A 324 7.79 25.28 -15.21
N LEU A 325 8.29 26.01 -16.21
CA LEU A 325 9.10 25.42 -17.29
C LEU A 325 10.39 24.76 -16.78
N ARG A 326 11.03 25.31 -15.74
CA ARG A 326 12.21 24.69 -15.12
C ARG A 326 11.86 23.40 -14.39
N ILE A 327 10.73 23.38 -13.67
CA ILE A 327 10.24 22.16 -13.01
C ILE A 327 9.85 21.10 -14.04
N ILE A 328 9.20 21.50 -15.15
CA ILE A 328 8.85 20.61 -16.26
C ILE A 328 10.11 19.98 -16.87
N ALA A 329 11.15 20.78 -17.13
CA ALA A 329 12.42 20.28 -17.64
C ALA A 329 13.08 19.28 -16.68
N ALA A 330 13.08 19.58 -15.38
CA ALA A 330 13.57 18.66 -14.36
C ALA A 330 12.74 17.37 -14.28
N ALA A 331 11.41 17.46 -14.35
CA ALA A 331 10.51 16.31 -14.32
C ALA A 331 10.75 15.38 -15.51
N ASN A 332 10.93 15.92 -16.71
CA ASN A 332 11.26 15.15 -17.91
C ASN A 332 12.61 14.42 -17.76
N ASN A 333 13.62 15.06 -17.16
CA ASN A 333 14.92 14.43 -16.91
C ASN A 333 14.82 13.28 -15.90
N CYS A 334 13.98 13.40 -14.87
CA CYS A 334 13.78 12.34 -13.87
C CYS A 334 13.12 11.09 -14.45
N GLU A 335 12.31 11.25 -15.49
CA GLU A 335 11.57 10.17 -16.13
C GLU A 335 12.38 9.41 -17.18
N LEU A 336 13.58 9.90 -17.53
CA LEU A 336 14.51 9.16 -18.38
C LEU A 336 14.74 7.77 -17.80
N MET A 337 14.69 6.74 -18.65
CA MET A 337 14.90 5.38 -18.20
C MET A 337 16.37 4.99 -18.34
N ILE A 338 16.88 4.30 -17.32
CA ILE A 338 18.20 3.68 -17.29
C ILE A 338 18.02 2.18 -17.12
N SER A 339 18.86 1.41 -17.81
CA SER A 339 18.98 -0.03 -17.58
C SER A 339 20.43 -0.36 -17.22
N TYR A 340 20.59 -1.17 -16.18
CA TYR A 340 21.91 -1.65 -15.75
C TYR A 340 22.33 -2.94 -16.46
N THR A 341 21.37 -3.70 -16.98
CA THR A 341 21.56 -5.03 -17.57
C THR A 341 21.04 -5.14 -19.01
N GLY A 342 20.35 -4.12 -19.51
CA GLY A 342 19.70 -4.10 -20.83
C GLY A 342 18.30 -4.75 -20.86
N ALA A 343 17.92 -5.47 -19.81
CA ALA A 343 16.62 -6.16 -19.70
C ALA A 343 15.61 -5.38 -18.84
N ASP A 344 16.07 -4.77 -17.75
CA ASP A 344 15.21 -4.05 -16.81
C ASP A 344 15.40 -2.55 -16.93
N TRP A 345 14.34 -1.84 -17.30
CA TRP A 345 14.34 -0.38 -17.40
C TRP A 345 13.68 0.23 -16.17
N VAL A 346 14.41 1.10 -15.49
CA VAL A 346 13.93 1.82 -14.31
C VAL A 346 14.10 3.31 -14.56
N GLN A 347 13.19 4.13 -14.02
CA GLN A 347 13.37 5.58 -14.06
C GLN A 347 14.67 5.99 -13.36
N MET A 348 15.36 6.98 -13.93
CA MET A 348 16.67 7.42 -13.48
C MET A 348 16.62 7.96 -12.04
N TYR A 349 15.57 8.71 -11.70
CA TYR A 349 15.40 9.28 -10.37
C TYR A 349 14.01 9.01 -9.82
N ARG A 350 13.97 8.54 -8.57
CA ARG A 350 12.76 8.35 -7.76
C ARG A 350 13.01 8.87 -6.36
N SER A 351 11.97 9.36 -5.72
CA SER A 351 12.05 9.80 -4.33
C SER A 351 10.83 9.35 -3.54
N ALA A 352 11.05 9.10 -2.26
CA ALA A 352 10.00 8.97 -1.26
C ALA A 352 10.47 9.74 -0.03
N LEU A 353 9.57 10.51 0.57
CA LEU A 353 9.91 11.37 1.69
C LEU A 353 8.79 11.32 2.73
N VAL A 354 9.19 11.30 4.00
CA VAL A 354 8.32 11.56 5.14
C VAL A 354 8.91 12.73 5.89
N THR A 355 8.15 13.81 6.06
CA THR A 355 8.59 14.98 6.81
C THR A 355 7.49 15.46 7.75
N LEU A 356 7.90 15.93 8.93
CA LEU A 356 7.00 16.50 9.91
C LEU A 356 6.46 17.85 9.43
N PHE A 357 5.18 18.12 9.73
CA PHE A 357 4.60 19.45 9.55
C PHE A 357 5.30 20.43 10.49
N GLY A 358 5.80 21.54 9.93
CA GLY A 358 6.62 22.52 10.65
C GLY A 358 8.11 22.43 10.33
N ALA A 359 8.57 21.38 9.64
CA ALA A 359 9.92 21.37 9.08
C ALA A 359 10.07 22.50 8.05
N PRO A 360 11.24 23.17 7.98
CA PRO A 360 11.47 24.23 7.02
C PRO A 360 11.49 23.65 5.59
N ALA A 361 10.78 24.33 4.68
CA ALA A 361 10.68 23.88 3.29
C ALA A 361 12.05 23.74 2.60
N ARG A 362 13.05 24.52 3.03
CA ARG A 362 14.41 24.44 2.49
C ARG A 362 15.04 23.07 2.72
N ASP A 363 14.93 22.52 3.91
CA ASP A 363 15.56 21.23 4.26
C ASP A 363 14.89 20.11 3.47
N VAL A 364 13.56 20.15 3.38
CA VAL A 364 12.78 19.23 2.55
C VAL A 364 13.18 19.29 1.07
N LEU A 365 13.41 20.50 0.54
CA LEU A 365 13.87 20.66 -0.85
C LEU A 365 15.32 20.20 -1.03
N ASP A 366 16.18 20.38 -0.04
CA ASP A 366 17.56 19.89 -0.08
C ASP A 366 17.58 18.36 -0.14
N ASP A 367 16.80 17.69 0.71
CA ASP A 367 16.65 16.22 0.72
C ASP A 367 16.13 15.69 -0.63
N LEU A 368 15.10 16.33 -1.18
CA LEU A 368 14.58 15.98 -2.50
C LEU A 368 15.60 16.26 -3.62
N SER A 369 16.46 17.27 -3.46
CA SER A 369 17.50 17.60 -4.44
C SER A 369 18.64 16.61 -4.42
N GLN A 370 18.97 16.07 -3.24
CA GLN A 370 19.95 15.00 -3.09
C GLN A 370 19.49 13.72 -3.79
N ALA A 371 18.18 13.47 -3.89
CA ALA A 371 17.64 12.36 -4.68
C ALA A 371 17.87 12.53 -6.20
N MET A 372 18.10 13.76 -6.68
CA MET A 372 18.44 14.07 -8.09
C MET A 372 19.94 14.36 -8.29
N GLY A 373 20.65 14.68 -7.21
CA GLY A 373 22.06 15.03 -7.20
C GLY A 373 22.93 13.79 -7.00
N ALA A 374 23.58 13.34 -8.07
CA ALA A 374 24.53 12.22 -8.06
C ALA A 374 25.84 12.54 -7.29
N SER A 375 25.78 12.92 -6.02
CA SER A 375 26.94 13.00 -5.11
C SER A 375 26.94 11.91 -4.04
N GLY A 376 26.33 10.76 -4.35
CA GLY A 376 26.38 9.56 -3.52
C GLY A 376 26.05 8.34 -4.37
N LEU A 377 27.10 7.68 -4.87
CA LEU A 377 27.17 6.29 -5.34
C LEU A 377 25.82 5.64 -5.73
N LEU A 378 25.59 5.48 -7.05
CA LEU A 378 24.54 4.63 -7.63
C LEU A 378 24.31 3.37 -6.75
N ARG A 379 23.14 3.30 -6.09
CA ARG A 379 22.68 2.10 -5.40
C ARG A 379 21.49 1.50 -6.18
N PRO A 380 21.55 0.21 -6.56
CA PRO A 380 20.49 -0.44 -7.32
C PRO A 380 19.26 -0.68 -6.45
N ALA A 381 18.09 -0.60 -7.12
CA ALA A 381 16.78 -0.87 -6.54
C ALA A 381 16.55 -2.38 -6.44
N SER A 382 16.94 -2.97 -5.30
CA SER A 382 16.35 -4.19 -4.73
C SER A 382 17.03 -4.47 -3.39
N SER A 383 16.27 -4.90 -2.39
CA SER A 383 16.65 -5.24 -1.01
C SER A 383 16.82 -4.06 -0.04
N THR A 384 15.84 -3.94 0.85
CA THR A 384 15.99 -3.84 2.31
C THR A 384 17.44 -3.65 2.81
N VAL A 385 17.69 -2.51 3.48
CA VAL A 385 18.63 -2.28 4.59
C VAL A 385 20.13 -2.62 4.36
N ALA A 386 21.00 -1.65 4.66
CA ALA A 386 22.45 -1.72 4.46
C ALA A 386 23.15 -2.84 5.25
N PRO A 387 24.29 -3.36 4.73
CA PRO A 387 25.57 -3.06 5.39
C PRO A 387 26.71 -2.73 4.42
N GLY A 388 27.75 -2.08 4.95
CA GLY A 388 28.88 -1.55 4.19
C GLY A 388 29.81 -2.60 3.58
N CYS A 389 30.54 -2.18 2.55
CA CYS A 389 31.80 -2.80 2.16
C CYS A 389 32.88 -1.72 2.14
N THR A 390 33.82 -1.85 3.08
CA THR A 390 35.08 -1.12 3.10
C THR A 390 36.03 -1.80 2.13
N ARG A 391 36.56 -1.06 1.15
CA ARG A 391 37.75 -1.50 0.41
C ARG A 391 38.97 -1.10 1.26
N ARG A 392 39.48 -2.03 2.07
CA ARG A 392 40.90 -1.99 2.47
C ARG A 392 41.76 -2.28 1.23
N ARG A 393 42.99 -1.76 1.24
CA ARG A 393 44.04 -2.06 0.26
C ARG A 393 44.13 -3.54 -0.04
#